data_AF-A0A3A9AKQ8-F1
#
_entry.id   AF-A0A3A9AKQ8-F1
#
_cell.length_a   1.000
_cell.length_b   1.000
_cell.length_c   1.000
_cell.angle_alpha   90.00
_cell.angle_beta   90.00
_cell.angle_gamma   90.00
#
_symmetry.space_group_name_H-M   'P 1'
#
loop_
_entity.id
_entity.type
_entity.pdbx_description
1 polymer ?
#
loop_
_entity_poly.entity_id
_entity_poly.type
_entity_poly.pdbx_seq_one_letter_code
_entity_poly.pdbx_strand_id
1 'polypeptide(L)'
;MEKDSALYQLMDTRMNGVMNGIVSGDGEYQAILRKSDIYSGELDRMDLSKEIRLLIDRYVSEQNALGSRFGMLDYSKAWEPLI
;
A
#
# COMPACT_ATOMS: atom_id res chain seq x y z
N MET A 1 3.62 -7.27 -23.45
CA MET A 1 4.39 -6.02 -23.45
C MET A 1 5.68 -6.27 -22.72
N GLU A 2 6.82 -6.04 -23.36
CA GLU A 2 8.12 -6.12 -22.67
C GLU A 2 8.18 -5.02 -21.61
N LYS A 3 8.43 -5.42 -20.35
CA LYS A 3 8.57 -4.51 -19.20
C LYS A 3 9.78 -3.58 -19.32
N ASP A 4 10.68 -3.83 -20.27
CA ASP A 4 11.89 -3.02 -20.49
C ASP A 4 11.73 -1.96 -21.59
N SER A 5 10.55 -1.87 -22.22
CA SER A 5 10.31 -0.82 -23.20
C SER A 5 10.32 0.55 -22.54
N ALA A 6 10.91 1.55 -23.22
CA ALA A 6 10.93 2.93 -22.75
C ALA A 6 9.51 3.48 -22.44
N LEU A 7 8.49 2.98 -23.16
CA LEU A 7 7.09 3.30 -22.91
C LEU A 7 6.59 2.77 -21.56
N TYR A 8 6.97 1.54 -21.18
CA TYR A 8 6.62 0.97 -19.88
C TYR A 8 7.30 1.73 -18.74
N GLN A 9 8.58 2.10 -18.90
CA GLN A 9 9.32 2.89 -17.91
C GLN A 9 8.75 4.30 -17.72
N LEU A 10 8.32 4.96 -18.81
CA LEU A 10 7.65 6.27 -18.74
C LEU A 10 6.28 6.18 -18.07
N MET A 11 5.51 5.12 -18.34
CA MET A 11 4.23 4.88 -17.66
C MET A 11 4.41 4.61 -16.16
N ASP A 12 5.39 3.78 -15.80
CA ASP A 12 5.74 3.51 -14.41
C ASP A 12 6.16 4.79 -13.68
N THR A 13 7.06 5.58 -14.27
CA THR A 13 7.49 6.87 -13.69
C THR A 13 6.33 7.85 -13.52
N ARG A 14 5.45 7.96 -14.52
CA ARG A 14 4.25 8.83 -14.45
C ARG A 14 3.29 8.35 -13.38
N MET A 15 3.03 7.05 -13.29
CA MET A 15 2.10 6.46 -12.32
C MET A 15 2.64 6.61 -10.90
N ASN A 16 3.94 6.37 -10.70
CA ASN A 16 4.62 6.62 -9.43
C ASN A 16 4.56 8.10 -9.02
N GLY A 17 4.76 9.03 -9.96
CA GLY A 17 4.65 10.47 -9.70
C GLY A 17 3.24 10.93 -9.29
N VAL A 18 2.20 10.45 -9.99
CA VAL A 18 0.80 10.76 -9.64
C VAL A 18 0.41 10.12 -8.31
N MET A 19 0.82 8.86 -8.08
CA MET A 19 0.52 8.14 -6.85
C MET A 19 1.21 8.81 -5.65
N ASN A 20 2.46 9.25 -5.81
CA ASN A 20 3.17 10.05 -4.82
C ASN A 20 2.46 11.37 -4.53
N GLY A 21 1.92 12.05 -5.55
CA GLY A 21 1.14 13.28 -5.38
C GLY A 21 -0.18 13.08 -4.62
N ILE A 22 -0.92 12.01 -4.93
CA ILE A 22 -2.16 11.66 -4.24
C ILE A 22 -1.88 11.28 -2.78
N VAL A 23 -0.91 10.38 -2.57
CA VAL A 23 -0.53 9.90 -1.23
C VAL A 23 0.01 11.03 -0.35
N SER A 24 0.82 11.93 -0.90
CA SER A 24 1.37 13.08 -0.14
C SER A 24 0.33 14.15 0.17
N GLY A 25 -0.70 14.30 -0.67
CA GLY A 25 -1.80 15.25 -0.47
C GLY A 25 -2.92 14.73 0.42
N ASP A 26 -3.04 13.41 0.60
CA ASP A 26 -4.09 12.80 1.41
C ASP A 26 -3.74 12.85 2.92
N GLY A 27 -4.42 13.73 3.65
CA GLY A 27 -4.16 13.93 5.07
C GLY A 27 -4.46 12.72 5.96
N GLU A 28 -5.47 11.91 5.60
CA GLU A 28 -5.82 10.71 6.36
C GLU A 28 -4.77 9.62 6.15
N TYR A 29 -4.33 9.42 4.91
CA TYR A 29 -3.22 8.53 4.57
C TYR A 29 -1.97 8.90 5.38
N GLN A 30 -1.59 10.19 5.39
CA GLN A 30 -0.42 10.66 6.14
C GLN A 30 -0.58 10.45 7.65
N ALA A 31 -1.79 10.61 8.20
CA ALA A 31 -2.06 10.35 9.61
C ALA A 31 -1.95 8.85 9.96
N ILE A 32 -2.44 7.97 9.08
CA ILE A 32 -2.31 6.52 9.23
C ILE A 32 -0.84 6.11 9.15
N LEU A 33 -0.08 6.62 8.17
CA LEU A 33 1.34 6.34 8.01
C LEU A 33 2.13 6.71 9.27
N ARG A 34 1.92 7.92 9.82
CA ARG A 34 2.59 8.34 11.06
C ARG A 34 2.26 7.43 12.25
N LYS A 35 1.01 6.99 12.39
CA LYS A 35 0.63 6.03 13.45
C LYS A 35 1.28 4.66 13.23
N SER A 36 1.32 4.20 11.99
CA SER A 36 1.99 2.96 11.60
C SER A 36 3.48 2.98 11.99
N ASP A 37 4.17 4.09 11.73
CA ASP A 37 5.58 4.27 12.11
C ASP A 37 5.79 4.22 13.62
N ILE A 38 4.88 4.82 14.41
CA ILE A 38 4.92 4.74 15.88
C ILE A 38 4.81 3.29 16.34
N TYR A 39 3.84 2.52 15.82
CA TYR A 39 3.65 1.13 16.20
C TYR A 39 4.82 0.24 15.78
N SER A 40 5.37 0.45 14.57
CA SER A 40 6.58 -0.26 14.13
C SER A 40 7.74 -0.01 15.10
N GLY A 41 7.95 1.26 15.49
CA GLY A 41 8.99 1.63 16.44
C GLY A 41 8.76 1.06 17.85
N GLU A 42 7.51 0.86 18.27
CA GLU A 42 7.19 0.16 19.53
C GLU A 42 7.49 -1.34 19.42
N LEU A 43 7.10 -2.00 18.33
CA LEU A 43 7.40 -3.41 18.09
C LEU A 43 8.91 -3.69 18.07
N ASP A 44 9.70 -2.80 17.48
CA ASP A 44 11.16 -2.89 17.48
C ASP A 44 11.77 -2.83 18.88
N ARG A 45 11.14 -2.09 19.82
CA ARG A 45 11.61 -1.97 21.21
C ARG A 45 11.21 -3.13 22.10
N MET A 46 10.27 -3.97 21.69
CA MET A 46 9.73 -5.08 22.50
C MET A 46 10.64 -6.32 22.56
N ASP A 47 11.83 -6.27 21.94
CA ASP A 47 12.79 -7.40 21.85
C ASP A 47 12.13 -8.72 21.43
N LEU A 48 11.25 -8.64 20.43
CA LEU A 48 10.52 -9.78 19.92
C LEU A 48 11.45 -10.74 19.17
N SER A 49 11.19 -12.04 19.36
CA SER A 49 11.88 -13.08 18.60
C SER A 49 11.69 -12.86 17.09
N LYS A 50 12.66 -13.30 16.30
CA LYS A 50 12.60 -13.19 14.83
C LYS A 50 11.34 -13.86 14.27
N GLU A 51 10.92 -14.98 14.84
CA GLU A 51 9.74 -15.72 14.39
C GLU A 51 8.45 -14.92 14.61
N ILE A 52 8.31 -14.26 15.77
CA ILE A 52 7.15 -13.42 16.07
C ILE A 52 7.10 -12.20 15.15
N ARG A 53 8.23 -11.53 14.92
CA ARG A 53 8.30 -10.40 13.98
C ARG A 53 7.90 -10.82 12.56
N LEU A 54 8.42 -11.95 12.07
CA LEU A 54 8.06 -12.47 10.76
C LEU A 54 6.57 -12.83 10.66
N LEU A 55 5.96 -13.35 11.72
CA LEU A 55 4.54 -13.64 11.74
C LEU A 55 3.71 -12.35 11.65
N ILE A 56 4.08 -11.32 12.40
CA ILE A 56 3.42 -10.00 12.37
C ILE A 56 3.55 -9.40 10.96
N ASP A 57 4.76 -9.36 10.39
CA ASP A 57 5.00 -8.80 9.05
C ASP A 57 4.14 -9.48 7.98
N ARG A 58 4.08 -10.83 8.02
CA ARG A 58 3.24 -11.61 7.11
C ARG A 58 1.77 -11.29 7.31
N TYR A 59 1.29 -11.27 8.55
CA TYR A 59 -0.11 -10.97 8.84
C TYR A 59 -0.51 -9.56 8.37
N VAL A 60 0.29 -8.54 8.66
CA VAL A 60 0.04 -7.16 8.21
C VAL A 60 0.07 -7.07 6.68
N SER A 61 1.00 -7.76 6.03
CA SER A 61 1.06 -7.82 4.56
C SER A 61 -0.20 -8.43 3.94
N GLU A 62 -0.71 -9.53 4.51
CA GLU A 62 -1.96 -10.15 4.07
C GLU A 62 -3.17 -9.22 4.31
N GLN A 63 -3.24 -8.51 5.44
CA GLN A 63 -4.29 -7.52 5.68
C GLN A 63 -4.24 -6.36 4.66
N ASN A 64 -3.05 -5.87 4.33
CA ASN A 64 -2.88 -4.84 3.30
C ASN A 64 -3.30 -5.33 1.91
N ALA A 65 -2.97 -6.59 1.57
CA ALA A 65 -3.41 -7.22 0.32
C ALA A 65 -4.93 -7.38 0.27
N LEU A 66 -5.56 -7.79 1.38
CA LEU A 66 -7.02 -7.87 1.50
C LEU A 66 -7.67 -6.49 1.34
N GLY A 67 -7.17 -5.46 2.02
CA GLY A 67 -7.68 -4.08 1.89
C GLY A 67 -7.56 -3.55 0.46
N SER A 68 -6.41 -3.79 -0.19
CA SER A 68 -6.19 -3.42 -1.60
C SER A 68 -7.17 -4.15 -2.53
N ARG A 69 -7.40 -5.45 -2.30
CA ARG A 69 -8.35 -6.24 -3.08
C ARG A 69 -9.78 -5.77 -2.87
N PHE A 70 -10.15 -5.42 -1.63
CA PHE A 70 -11.46 -4.88 -1.32
C PHE A 70 -11.68 -3.54 -2.02
N GLY A 71 -10.73 -2.60 -1.94
CA GLY A 71 -10.81 -1.32 -2.64
C GLY A 71 -10.95 -1.48 -4.15
N MET A 72 -10.25 -2.45 -4.76
CA MET A 72 -10.42 -2.78 -6.19
C MET A 72 -11.82 -3.32 -6.51
N LEU A 73 -12.38 -4.20 -5.67
CA LEU A 73 -13.73 -4.73 -5.85
C LEU A 73 -14.79 -3.64 -5.70
N ASP A 74 -14.63 -2.75 -4.71
CA ASP A 74 -15.53 -1.62 -4.48
C ASP A 74 -15.48 -0.62 -5.63
N TYR A 75 -14.28 -0.26 -6.09
CA TYR A 75 -14.10 0.53 -7.31
C TYR A 75 -14.79 -0.13 -8.49
N SER A 76 -14.57 -1.43 -8.73
CA SER A 76 -15.20 -2.16 -9.84
C SER A 76 -16.73 -2.09 -9.80
N LYS A 77 -17.34 -2.19 -8.61
CA LYS A 77 -18.79 -2.07 -8.40
C LYS A 77 -19.30 -0.65 -8.58
N ALA A 78 -18.53 0.37 -8.22
CA ALA A 78 -18.90 1.77 -8.44
C ALA A 78 -19.09 2.11 -9.93
N TRP A 79 -18.50 1.32 -10.84
CA TRP A 79 -18.64 1.45 -12.29
C TRP A 79 -19.64 0.46 -12.94
N GLU A 80 -20.27 -0.44 -12.17
CA GLU A 80 -21.30 -1.38 -12.69
C GLU A 80 -22.56 -0.72 -13.27
N PRO A 81 -23.01 0.51 -12.93
CA PRO A 81 -24.23 1.07 -13.54
C PRO A 81 -24.03 1.74 -14.91
N LEU A 82 -22.82 1.71 -15.50
CA LEU A 82 -22.50 2.45 -16.74
C LEU A 82 -22.26 1.56 -17.97
N ILE A 83 -22.61 0.27 -17.93
CA ILE A 83 -22.60 -0.65 -19.08
C ILE A 83 -23.95 -1.34 -19.21
#